data_AF-A0A3Q0QRV2-F1
#
_entry.id   AF-A0A3Q0QRV2-F1
#
_cell.length_a   1.000
_cell.length_b   1.000
_cell.length_c   1.000
_cell.angle_alpha   90.00
_cell.angle_beta   90.00
_cell.angle_gamma   90.00
#
_symmetry.space_group_name_H-M   'P 1'
#
loop_
_entity.id
_entity.type
_entity.pdbx_description
1 polymer ?
#
loop_
_entity_poly.entity_id
_entity_poly.type
_entity_poly.pdbx_seq_one_letter_code
_entity_poly.pdbx_strand_id
1 'polypeptide(L)'
;PLAPKERALAGILASDGREQLMYEIPLNETGSAGLGVSLKGNKSRETGEDLGIFIKSIIHGGAAYKDGRLCINDQMIAVNGESLLGRSNHAAMETLRRSMSSEGNARGTIQVVVLRAPRQVHFLLLGSALCLLNVLLPSSHPPVLALVSLRSGF
;
A
#
# COMPACT_ATOMS: atom_id res chain seq x y z
N PRO A 1 0.30 -17.99 -32.48
CA PRO A 1 0.91 -18.31 -31.17
C PRO A 1 1.62 -17.09 -30.58
N LEU A 2 0.91 -16.35 -29.71
CA LEU A 2 1.45 -15.17 -29.01
C LEU A 2 1.79 -15.58 -27.57
N ALA A 3 3.03 -15.35 -27.16
CA ALA A 3 3.52 -15.62 -25.81
C ALA A 3 2.87 -14.70 -24.78
N PRO A 4 2.44 -15.17 -23.60
CA PRO A 4 1.96 -14.30 -22.55
C PRO A 4 3.15 -13.84 -21.70
N LYS A 5 3.85 -12.79 -22.14
CA LYS A 5 4.96 -12.19 -21.39
C LYS A 5 4.88 -10.67 -21.30
N GLU A 6 3.69 -10.11 -21.20
CA GLU A 6 3.47 -8.65 -21.15
C GLU A 6 2.32 -8.31 -20.18
N ARG A 7 2.45 -8.69 -18.91
CA ARG A 7 1.62 -8.15 -17.80
C ARG A 7 2.51 -7.75 -16.62
N ALA A 8 3.50 -6.92 -16.90
CA ALA A 8 3.97 -5.98 -15.90
C ALA A 8 3.22 -4.66 -16.14
N LEU A 9 3.02 -3.88 -15.08
CA LEU A 9 2.62 -2.47 -15.06
C LEU A 9 1.10 -2.21 -14.99
N ALA A 10 0.54 -2.48 -13.82
CA ALA A 10 -0.61 -1.70 -13.33
C ALA A 10 -0.31 -1.25 -11.90
N GLY A 11 0.64 -0.32 -11.79
CA GLY A 11 0.74 0.54 -10.61
C GLY A 11 -0.44 1.50 -10.64
N ILE A 12 -1.59 1.11 -10.09
CA ILE A 12 -2.68 2.05 -9.87
C ILE A 12 -2.25 2.91 -8.68
N LEU A 13 -1.99 4.18 -8.92
CA LEU A 13 -1.86 5.16 -7.84
C LEU A 13 -3.23 5.23 -7.16
N ALA A 14 -3.33 4.74 -5.93
CA ALA A 14 -4.50 5.02 -5.11
C ALA A 14 -4.58 6.54 -4.92
N SER A 15 -5.77 7.12 -4.87
CA SER A 15 -6.01 8.57 -4.73
C SER A 15 -5.31 9.21 -3.51
N ASP A 16 -4.82 8.38 -2.59
CA ASP A 16 -4.08 8.70 -1.38
C ASP A 16 -2.54 8.76 -1.57
N GLY A 17 -2.06 8.69 -2.83
CA GLY A 17 -0.63 8.69 -3.17
C GLY A 17 0.10 7.37 -2.90
N ARG A 18 -0.62 6.31 -2.53
CA ARG A 18 -0.08 4.95 -2.31
C ARG A 18 0.00 4.19 -3.63
N GLU A 19 1.07 3.43 -3.79
CA GLU A 19 1.31 2.60 -4.97
C GLU A 19 0.70 1.21 -4.78
N GLN A 20 -0.14 0.78 -5.72
CA GLN A 20 -0.63 -0.60 -5.78
C GLN A 20 0.35 -1.47 -6.56
N LEU A 21 0.89 -2.51 -5.91
CA LEU A 21 1.90 -3.40 -6.48
C LEU A 21 1.38 -4.83 -6.48
N MET A 22 1.51 -5.52 -7.61
CA MET A 22 1.12 -6.92 -7.73
C MET A 22 2.37 -7.79 -7.94
N TYR A 23 2.51 -8.83 -7.12
CA TYR A 23 3.62 -9.75 -7.16
C TYR A 23 3.13 -11.18 -7.29
N GLU A 24 3.80 -11.94 -8.15
CA GLU A 24 3.69 -13.38 -8.20
C GLU A 24 4.97 -13.97 -7.62
N ILE A 25 4.83 -14.70 -6.50
CA ILE A 25 5.95 -15.17 -5.68
C ILE A 25 5.97 -16.71 -5.71
N PRO A 26 7.09 -17.34 -6.11
CA PRO A 26 7.21 -18.79 -6.12
C PRO A 26 7.27 -19.38 -4.71
N LEU A 27 6.60 -20.51 -4.50
CA LEU A 27 6.52 -21.23 -3.22
C LEU A 27 7.32 -22.55 -3.22
N ASN A 28 7.59 -23.10 -4.40
CA ASN A 28 8.13 -24.44 -4.62
C ASN A 28 9.60 -24.67 -4.19
N GLU A 29 10.41 -23.62 -4.00
CA GLU A 29 11.84 -23.78 -3.69
C GLU A 29 12.19 -23.63 -2.20
N THR A 30 11.20 -23.51 -1.31
CA THR A 30 11.45 -23.07 0.08
C THR A 30 11.21 -24.18 1.11
N GLY A 31 10.57 -25.30 0.76
CA GLY A 31 10.16 -26.33 1.73
C GLY A 31 9.26 -25.79 2.85
N SER A 32 8.78 -24.55 2.70
CA SER A 32 7.99 -23.82 3.67
C SER A 32 6.53 -23.87 3.23
N ALA A 33 5.62 -24.16 4.14
CA ALA A 33 4.18 -24.32 3.88
C ALA A 33 3.44 -23.02 3.51
N GLY A 34 4.12 -22.00 2.98
CA GLY A 34 3.47 -20.74 2.60
C GLY A 34 4.44 -19.61 2.23
N LEU A 35 3.89 -18.40 2.13
CA LEU A 35 4.57 -17.19 1.65
C LEU A 35 5.76 -16.75 2.53
N GLY A 36 5.82 -17.14 3.81
CA GLY A 36 6.93 -16.75 4.69
C GLY A 36 6.82 -15.32 5.23
N VAL A 37 5.59 -14.85 5.50
CA VAL A 37 5.33 -13.55 6.14
C VAL A 37 4.46 -13.72 7.37
N SER A 38 4.64 -12.83 8.34
CA SER A 38 3.72 -12.65 9.46
C SER A 38 2.83 -11.45 9.19
N LEU A 39 1.53 -11.60 9.41
CA LEU A 39 0.53 -10.55 9.17
C LEU A 39 -0.07 -10.05 10.47
N LYS A 40 -0.59 -8.83 10.45
CA LYS A 40 -1.39 -8.23 11.54
C LYS A 40 -2.61 -7.53 10.94
N GLY A 41 -3.75 -7.60 11.64
CA GLY A 41 -4.88 -6.71 11.37
C GLY A 41 -4.69 -5.41 12.14
N ASN A 42 -4.82 -4.27 11.47
CA ASN A 42 -4.83 -2.96 12.13
C ASN A 42 -6.26 -2.50 12.34
N LYS A 43 -6.50 -1.82 13.47
CA LYS A 43 -7.77 -1.16 13.78
C LYS A 43 -7.52 0.31 14.09
N SER A 44 -8.45 1.18 13.71
CA SER A 44 -8.44 2.58 14.09
C SER A 44 -8.60 2.67 15.61
N ARG A 45 -7.73 3.44 16.28
CA ARG A 45 -7.84 3.66 17.74
C ARG A 45 -9.01 4.57 18.08
N GLU A 46 -9.42 5.42 17.13
CA GLU A 46 -10.46 6.44 17.32
C GLU A 46 -11.84 5.88 16.96
N THR A 47 -11.95 5.20 15.82
CA THR A 47 -13.24 4.71 15.30
C THR A 47 -13.46 3.21 15.57
N GLY A 48 -12.41 2.46 15.93
CA GLY A 48 -12.49 1.01 16.13
C GLY A 48 -12.59 0.19 14.84
N GLU A 49 -12.62 0.86 13.69
CA GLU A 49 -12.81 0.25 12.37
C GLU A 49 -11.59 -0.57 11.93
N ASP A 50 -11.83 -1.62 11.15
CA ASP A 50 -10.78 -2.44 10.56
C ASP A 50 -10.07 -1.67 9.43
N LEU A 51 -8.79 -1.36 9.62
CA LEU A 51 -7.94 -0.68 8.63
C LEU A 51 -7.31 -1.66 7.63
N GLY A 52 -7.49 -2.96 7.84
CA GLY A 52 -7.03 -4.04 6.97
C GLY A 52 -5.77 -4.76 7.46
N ILE A 53 -5.21 -5.58 6.57
CA ILE A 53 -4.12 -6.51 6.88
C ILE A 53 -2.78 -5.96 6.42
N PHE A 54 -1.78 -6.02 7.29
CA PHE A 54 -0.45 -5.48 7.06
C PHE A 54 0.62 -6.52 7.32
N ILE A 55 1.72 -6.43 6.56
CA ILE A 55 2.92 -7.24 6.81
C ILE A 55 3.59 -6.77 8.09
N LYS A 56 3.62 -7.63 9.10
CA LYS A 56 4.30 -7.41 10.38
C LYS A 56 5.78 -7.75 10.29
N SER A 57 6.13 -8.87 9.66
CA SER A 57 7.51 -9.34 9.53
C SER A 57 7.65 -10.27 8.33
N ILE A 58 8.87 -10.38 7.80
CA ILE A 58 9.25 -11.30 6.72
C ILE A 58 10.17 -12.36 7.34
N ILE A 59 9.82 -13.63 7.14
CA ILE A 59 10.54 -14.77 7.72
C ILE A 59 11.79 -15.03 6.90
N HIS A 60 12.96 -14.95 7.54
CA HIS A 60 14.24 -15.18 6.90
C HIS A 60 14.30 -16.58 6.27
N GLY A 61 14.81 -16.67 5.04
CA GLY A 61 14.85 -17.92 4.27
C GLY A 61 13.49 -18.37 3.70
N GLY A 62 12.38 -17.68 3.99
CA GLY A 62 11.06 -17.93 3.41
C GLY A 62 10.91 -17.45 1.97
N ALA A 63 9.80 -17.80 1.30
CA ALA A 63 9.53 -17.42 -0.10
C ALA A 63 9.55 -15.89 -0.31
N ALA A 64 8.83 -15.14 0.53
CA ALA A 64 8.83 -13.67 0.48
C ALA A 64 10.20 -13.05 0.75
N TYR A 65 11.03 -13.68 1.59
CA TYR A 65 12.39 -13.21 1.86
C TYR A 65 13.30 -13.41 0.66
N LYS A 66 13.24 -14.60 0.03
CA LYS A 66 13.99 -14.92 -1.18
C LYS A 66 13.58 -14.03 -2.35
N ASP A 67 12.29 -13.72 -2.46
CA ASP A 67 11.77 -12.79 -3.46
C ASP A 67 12.22 -11.35 -3.23
N GLY A 68 12.22 -10.90 -1.97
CA GLY A 68 12.77 -9.61 -1.55
C GLY A 68 11.96 -8.37 -1.95
N ARG A 69 10.87 -8.50 -2.72
CA ARG A 69 10.07 -7.35 -3.18
C ARG A 69 9.05 -6.87 -2.15
N LEU A 70 8.57 -7.75 -1.27
CA LEU A 70 7.66 -7.40 -0.19
C LEU A 70 8.38 -6.64 0.93
N CYS A 71 7.70 -5.68 1.54
CA CYS A 71 8.22 -4.86 2.64
C CYS A 71 7.34 -4.94 3.89
N ILE A 72 7.96 -4.77 5.06
CA ILE A 72 7.22 -4.57 6.31
C ILE A 72 6.36 -3.30 6.19
N ASN A 73 5.14 -3.36 6.73
CA ASN A 73 4.08 -2.36 6.63
C ASN A 73 3.44 -2.21 5.24
N ASP A 74 3.77 -3.04 4.25
CA ASP A 74 2.91 -3.16 3.08
C ASP A 74 1.52 -3.63 3.53
N GLN A 75 0.47 -2.98 3.03
CA GLN A 75 -0.91 -3.41 3.27
C GLN A 75 -1.27 -4.46 2.23
N MET A 76 -1.69 -5.65 2.66
CA MET A 76 -2.26 -6.63 1.75
C MET A 76 -3.70 -6.26 1.42
N ILE A 77 -3.98 -6.17 0.12
CA ILE A 77 -5.31 -5.80 -0.39
C ILE A 77 -5.94 -6.89 -1.25
N ALA A 78 -5.16 -7.82 -1.80
CA ALA A 78 -5.67 -9.03 -2.43
C ALA A 78 -4.66 -10.18 -2.40
N VAL A 79 -5.16 -11.42 -2.50
CA VAL A 79 -4.37 -12.66 -2.60
C VAL A 79 -5.02 -13.62 -3.60
N ASN A 80 -4.27 -14.13 -4.56
CA ASN A 80 -4.75 -15.02 -5.63
C ASN A 80 -6.02 -14.53 -6.35
N GLY A 81 -6.16 -13.21 -6.50
CA GLY A 81 -7.35 -12.57 -7.09
C GLY A 81 -8.51 -12.32 -6.12
N GLU A 82 -8.45 -12.81 -4.88
CA GLU A 82 -9.45 -12.53 -3.85
C GLU A 82 -9.12 -11.21 -3.11
N SER A 83 -10.03 -10.24 -3.19
CA SER A 83 -9.89 -8.94 -2.52
C SER A 83 -10.13 -9.04 -1.02
N LEU A 84 -9.25 -8.41 -0.25
CA LEU A 84 -9.31 -8.26 1.21
C LEU A 84 -9.90 -6.92 1.64
N LEU A 85 -10.09 -5.99 0.71
CA LEU A 85 -10.66 -4.67 0.98
C LEU A 85 -12.14 -4.79 1.37
N GLY A 86 -12.57 -3.97 2.32
CA GLY A 86 -13.94 -3.98 2.83
C GLY A 86 -14.31 -5.19 3.69
N ARG A 87 -13.36 -6.11 3.94
CA ARG A 87 -13.56 -7.24 4.86
C ARG A 87 -13.08 -6.87 6.26
N SER A 88 -13.69 -7.51 7.26
CA SER A 88 -13.16 -7.44 8.62
C SER A 88 -11.77 -8.06 8.69
N ASN A 89 -10.95 -7.61 9.64
CA ASN A 89 -9.60 -8.15 9.81
C ASN A 89 -9.61 -9.68 10.00
N HIS A 90 -10.63 -10.20 10.71
CA HIS A 90 -10.77 -11.63 10.92
C HIS A 90 -11.03 -12.38 9.61
N ALA A 91 -12.02 -11.93 8.82
CA ALA A 91 -12.38 -12.56 7.56
C ALA A 91 -11.23 -12.48 6.53
N ALA A 92 -10.56 -11.34 6.44
CA ALA A 92 -9.40 -11.17 5.55
C ALA A 92 -8.25 -12.12 5.94
N MET A 93 -7.98 -12.30 7.23
CA MET A 93 -6.95 -13.22 7.71
C MET A 93 -7.29 -14.68 7.39
N GLU A 94 -8.57 -15.04 7.47
CA GLU A 94 -9.04 -16.38 7.13
C GLU A 94 -8.86 -16.68 5.63
N THR A 95 -9.25 -15.73 4.77
CA THR A 95 -8.96 -15.78 3.32
C THR A 95 -7.47 -16.01 3.06
N LEU A 96 -6.61 -15.21 3.68
CA LEU A 96 -5.16 -15.30 3.50
C LEU A 96 -4.62 -16.68 3.89
N ARG A 97 -5.07 -17.22 5.03
CA ARG A 97 -4.68 -18.57 5.46
C ARG A 97 -5.15 -19.64 4.46
N ARG A 98 -6.39 -19.55 3.97
CA ARG A 98 -6.92 -20.50 3.00
C ARG A 98 -6.16 -20.45 1.67
N SER A 99 -5.91 -19.26 1.12
CA SER A 99 -5.18 -19.08 -0.14
C SER A 99 -3.70 -19.47 -0.03
N MET A 100 -3.05 -19.19 1.10
CA MET A 100 -1.63 -19.55 1.32
C MET A 100 -1.43 -21.06 1.54
N SER A 101 -2.35 -21.74 2.23
CA SER A 101 -2.21 -23.17 2.55
C SER A 101 -2.71 -24.10 1.46
N SER A 102 -3.83 -23.77 0.80
CA SER A 102 -4.50 -24.67 -0.16
C SER A 102 -4.14 -24.37 -1.61
N GLU A 103 -4.35 -23.13 -2.06
CA GLU A 103 -4.16 -22.76 -3.47
C GLU A 103 -2.70 -22.54 -3.86
N GLY A 104 -1.91 -21.90 -2.98
CA GLY A 104 -0.49 -21.66 -3.26
C GLY A 104 0.30 -22.94 -3.49
N ASN A 105 -0.02 -24.00 -2.74
CA ASN A 105 0.65 -25.29 -2.89
C ASN A 105 0.32 -25.98 -4.23
N ALA A 106 -0.91 -25.82 -4.74
CA ALA A 106 -1.30 -26.41 -6.03
C ALA A 106 -0.71 -25.65 -7.24
N ARG A 107 -0.62 -24.31 -7.15
CA ARG A 107 -0.10 -23.47 -8.25
C ARG A 107 1.42 -23.38 -8.26
N GLY A 108 2.08 -23.66 -7.14
CA GLY A 108 3.52 -23.47 -6.96
C GLY A 108 3.93 -22.00 -6.83
N THR A 109 3.00 -21.07 -6.99
CA THR A 109 3.16 -19.63 -6.86
C THR A 109 1.97 -19.04 -6.10
N ILE A 110 2.16 -17.87 -5.50
CA ILE A 110 1.10 -17.07 -4.89
C ILE A 110 1.13 -15.66 -5.44
N GLN A 111 -0.04 -15.19 -5.90
CA GLN A 111 -0.21 -13.81 -6.30
C GLN A 111 -0.65 -12.99 -5.08
N VAL A 112 0.01 -11.87 -4.83
CA VAL A 112 -0.37 -10.91 -3.79
C VAL A 112 -0.41 -9.51 -4.37
N VAL A 113 -1.36 -8.72 -3.89
CA VAL A 113 -1.49 -7.31 -4.24
C VAL A 113 -1.37 -6.50 -2.96
N VAL A 114 -0.44 -5.55 -2.96
CA VAL A 114 -0.14 -4.70 -1.81
C VAL A 114 -0.29 -3.23 -2.12
N LEU A 115 -0.66 -2.44 -1.12
CA LEU A 115 -0.51 -0.99 -1.14
C LEU A 115 0.72 -0.60 -0.34
N ARG A 116 1.60 0.17 -0.98
CA ARG A 116 2.81 0.71 -0.39
C ARG A 116 2.73 2.24 -0.34
N ALA A 117 2.98 2.82 0.83
CA ALA A 117 3.17 4.26 0.92
C ALA A 117 4.51 4.65 0.26
N PRO A 118 4.55 5.75 -0.51
CA PRO A 118 5.79 6.23 -1.09
C PRO A 118 6.76 6.48 0.05
N ARG A 119 7.93 5.82 0.01
CA ARG A 119 8.96 5.99 1.03
C ARG A 119 9.35 7.47 1.01
N GLN A 120 9.09 8.19 2.10
CA GLN A 120 9.52 9.58 2.30
C GLN A 120 11.06 9.69 2.44
N VAL A 121 11.82 9.18 1.48
CA VAL A 121 13.28 9.28 1.46
C VAL A 121 13.79 10.29 0.44
N HIS A 122 12.90 10.98 -0.30
CA HIS A 122 13.30 12.01 -1.27
C HIS A 122 12.81 13.43 -0.96
N PHE A 123 11.84 13.62 -0.06
CA PHE A 123 11.33 14.97 0.22
C PHE A 123 12.25 15.81 1.15
N LEU A 124 13.19 15.18 1.85
CA LEU A 124 14.12 15.87 2.76
C LEU A 124 15.43 16.34 2.11
N LEU A 125 15.76 15.88 0.89
CA LEU A 125 17.01 16.27 0.22
C LEU A 125 16.85 17.41 -0.81
N LEU A 126 15.63 17.78 -1.20
CA LEU A 126 15.37 18.84 -2.20
C LEU A 126 14.28 19.87 -1.80
N GLY A 127 13.71 19.80 -0.59
CA GLY A 127 12.39 20.39 -0.34
C GLY A 127 12.20 21.35 0.83
N SER A 128 13.25 21.84 1.52
CA SER A 128 13.08 22.80 2.62
C SER A 128 12.55 24.18 2.19
N ALA A 129 12.39 24.44 0.88
CA ALA A 129 11.91 25.73 0.37
C ALA A 129 10.48 25.73 -0.24
N LEU A 130 9.86 24.57 -0.52
CA LEU A 130 8.57 24.52 -1.23
C LEU A 130 7.38 24.03 -0.40
N CYS A 131 7.61 23.55 0.82
CA CYS A 131 6.53 22.99 1.65
C CYS A 131 5.61 24.05 2.29
N LEU A 132 5.91 25.35 2.16
CA LEU A 132 5.11 26.44 2.76
C LEU A 132 3.99 27.00 1.87
N LEU A 133 3.85 26.59 0.59
CA LEU A 133 2.91 27.28 -0.31
C LEU A 133 1.56 26.58 -0.53
N ASN A 134 1.27 25.45 0.13
CA ASN A 134 0.01 24.73 -0.16
C ASN A 134 -0.72 24.18 1.06
N VAL A 135 -0.66 24.92 2.18
CA VAL A 135 -1.59 24.74 3.31
C VAL A 135 -2.09 26.10 3.76
N LEU A 136 -2.96 26.72 2.97
CA LEU A 136 -3.86 27.73 3.51
C LEU A 136 -5.20 27.77 2.78
N LEU A 137 -6.18 27.11 3.42
CA LEU A 137 -7.63 27.36 3.41
C LEU A 137 -8.44 27.04 2.14
N PRO A 138 -9.43 26.14 2.24
CA PRO A 138 -10.62 26.18 1.40
C PRO A 138 -11.73 26.90 2.17
N SER A 139 -11.96 28.20 1.94
CA SER A 139 -13.30 28.77 2.20
C SER A 139 -13.52 30.13 1.53
N SER A 140 -14.61 30.16 0.77
CA SER A 140 -15.57 31.27 0.56
C SER A 140 -15.13 32.62 -0.07
N HIS A 141 -15.71 32.84 -1.27
CA HIS A 141 -16.28 34.11 -1.79
C HIS A 141 -15.43 35.01 -2.71
N PRO A 142 -16.06 35.75 -3.65
CA PRO A 142 -15.42 36.33 -4.84
C PRO A 142 -14.77 37.70 -4.57
N PRO A 143 -13.93 38.22 -5.50
CA PRO A 143 -13.03 39.33 -5.22
C PRO A 143 -13.76 40.67 -5.32
N VAL A 144 -13.61 41.52 -4.30
CA VAL A 144 -13.95 42.94 -4.41
C VAL A 144 -12.65 43.74 -4.28
N LEU A 145 -12.35 44.48 -5.36
CA LEU A 145 -11.33 45.52 -5.39
C LEU A 145 -11.54 46.51 -4.23
N ALA A 146 -10.48 46.79 -3.48
CA ALA A 146 -10.37 48.02 -2.71
C ALA A 146 -9.00 48.64 -2.97
N LEU A 147 -9.05 49.67 -3.81
CA LEU A 147 -7.99 50.57 -4.23
C LEU A 147 -7.57 51.49 -3.05
N VAL A 148 -6.26 51.68 -2.89
CA VAL A 148 -5.53 52.86 -2.38
C VAL A 148 -6.22 53.73 -1.31
N SER A 149 -5.61 53.80 -0.12
CA SER A 149 -5.36 55.08 0.55
C SER A 149 -4.34 54.94 1.67
N LEU A 150 -3.13 55.47 1.47
CA LEU A 150 -2.29 55.93 2.57
C LEU A 150 -1.73 57.31 2.20
N ARG A 151 -2.54 58.32 2.52
CA ARG A 151 -2.09 59.69 2.77
C ARG A 151 -1.44 59.72 4.16
N SER A 152 -0.21 60.25 4.19
CA SER A 152 0.31 61.27 5.11
C SER A 152 0.25 61.11 6.64
N GLY A 153 1.40 61.39 7.28
CA GLY A 153 1.58 61.72 8.70
C GLY A 153 2.21 60.56 9.47
N PHE A 154 3.39 60.64 10.08
CA PHE A 154 4.10 61.77 10.71
C PHE A 154 5.62 61.58 10.55
#